data_AF-A0A7V9PAS5-F1
#
_entry.id   AF-A0A7V9PAS5-F1
#
_cell.length_a   1.000
_cell.length_b   1.000
_cell.length_c   1.000
_cell.angle_alpha   90.00
_cell.angle_beta   90.00
_cell.angle_gamma   90.00
#
_symmetry.space_group_name_H-M   'P 1'
#
loop_
_entity.id
_entity.type
_entity.pdbx_description
1 polymer ?
#
loop_
_entity_poly.entity_id
_entity_poly.type
_entity_poly.pdbx_seq_one_letter_code
_entity_poly.pdbx_strand_id
1 'polypeptide(L)'
;TKIYDPKQNIEGGIKYMRLLLDMFGGNVALALAGYNAGEGAVMKYGRQIPPYRETQEYVRRISARYNSIINPNLPNIAMKVTKKEARELESNPALPLTAYEQNAVTIKLADGRMRLVNQ
;
A
#
# COMPACT_ATOMS: atom_id res chain seq x y z
N THR A 1 -13.30 3.46 -19.03
CA THR A 1 -12.96 2.79 -17.75
C THR A 1 -14.24 2.33 -17.08
N LYS A 2 -14.40 1.04 -16.80
CA LYS A 2 -15.45 0.56 -15.90
C LYS A 2 -14.89 0.58 -14.48
N ILE A 3 -15.31 1.55 -13.67
CA ILE A 3 -14.70 1.85 -12.36
C ILE A 3 -14.80 0.71 -11.33
N TYR A 4 -15.79 -0.17 -11.50
CA TYR A 4 -16.02 -1.34 -10.64
C TYR A 4 -15.41 -2.64 -11.18
N ASP A 5 -14.79 -2.61 -12.37
CA ASP A 5 -14.03 -3.75 -12.86
C ASP A 5 -12.67 -3.77 -12.13
N PRO A 6 -12.35 -4.81 -11.33
CA PRO A 6 -11.16 -4.80 -10.49
C PRO A 6 -9.86 -4.64 -11.29
N LYS A 7 -9.78 -5.24 -12.48
CA LYS A 7 -8.61 -5.16 -13.35
C LYS A 7 -8.41 -3.74 -13.86
N GLN A 8 -9.45 -3.12 -14.42
CA GLN A 8 -9.38 -1.74 -14.90
C GLN A 8 -9.16 -0.73 -13.76
N ASN A 9 -9.70 -1.00 -12.57
CA ASN A 9 -9.48 -0.16 -11.40
C ASN A 9 -8.00 -0.16 -10.98
N ILE A 10 -7.39 -1.35 -10.89
CA ILE A 10 -5.95 -1.49 -10.61
C ILE A 10 -5.11 -0.81 -11.68
N GLU A 11 -5.41 -1.05 -12.96
CA GLU A 11 -4.68 -0.41 -14.07
C GLU A 11 -4.77 1.12 -14.02
N GLY A 12 -5.95 1.66 -13.73
CA GLY A 12 -6.15 3.11 -13.56
C GLY A 12 -5.35 3.67 -12.39
N GLY A 13 -5.44 3.03 -11.23
CA GLY A 13 -4.71 3.43 -10.02
C GLY A 13 -3.19 3.41 -10.21
N ILE A 14 -2.65 2.36 -10.84
CA ILE A 14 -1.20 2.26 -11.09
C ILE A 14 -0.73 3.31 -12.10
N LYS A 15 -1.49 3.56 -13.17
CA LYS A 15 -1.16 4.61 -14.14
C LYS A 15 -1.11 5.99 -13.49
N TYR A 16 -2.08 6.29 -12.63
CA TYR A 16 -2.10 7.54 -11.90
C TYR A 16 -0.94 7.64 -10.90
N MET A 17 -0.67 6.57 -10.15
CA MET A 17 0.49 6.52 -9.25
C MET A 17 1.82 6.74 -10.00
N ARG A 18 1.98 6.16 -11.20
CA ARG A 18 3.17 6.37 -12.03
C ARG A 18 3.32 7.85 -12.42
N LEU A 19 2.23 8.48 -12.85
CA LEU A 19 2.22 9.90 -13.17
C LEU A 19 2.66 10.78 -11.99
N LEU A 20 2.18 10.47 -10.77
CA LEU A 20 2.58 11.20 -9.57
C LEU A 20 4.05 10.99 -9.22
N LEU A 21 4.57 9.77 -9.37
CA LEU A 21 5.99 9.49 -9.18
C LEU A 21 6.86 10.30 -10.15
N ASP A 22 6.47 10.36 -11.42
CA ASP A 22 7.18 11.16 -12.42
C ASP A 22 7.11 12.66 -12.08
N MET A 23 5.94 13.18 -11.69
CA MET A 23 5.72 14.57 -11.28
C MET A 23 6.54 15.00 -10.05
N PHE A 24 6.71 14.09 -9.09
CA PHE A 24 7.45 14.35 -7.86
C PHE A 24 8.89 13.82 -7.88
N GLY A 25 9.44 13.51 -9.06
CA GLY A 25 10.85 13.16 -9.22
C GLY A 25 11.24 11.87 -8.49
N GLY A 26 10.34 10.89 -8.45
CA GLY A 26 10.52 9.63 -7.74
C GLY A 26 10.32 9.72 -6.23
N ASN A 27 9.94 10.88 -5.67
CA ASN A 27 9.65 11.00 -4.25
C ASN A 27 8.34 10.29 -3.90
N VAL A 28 8.47 9.07 -3.37
CA VAL A 28 7.34 8.20 -3.00
C VAL A 28 6.41 8.86 -1.98
N ALA A 29 6.93 9.59 -1.00
CA ALA A 29 6.11 10.23 0.02
C ALA A 29 5.20 11.32 -0.58
N LEU A 30 5.73 12.11 -1.51
CA LEU A 30 4.95 13.14 -2.22
C LEU A 30 3.96 12.52 -3.21
N ALA A 31 4.33 11.42 -3.88
CA ALA A 31 3.40 10.69 -4.74
C ALA A 31 2.22 10.11 -3.94
N LEU A 32 2.48 9.53 -2.76
CA LEU A 32 1.42 9.07 -1.85
C LEU A 32 0.54 10.22 -1.36
N ALA A 33 1.14 11.37 -1.05
CA ALA A 33 0.38 12.56 -0.66
C ALA A 33 -0.52 13.05 -1.81
N GLY A 34 0.00 13.10 -3.04
CA GLY A 34 -0.76 13.49 -4.23
C GLY A 34 -1.85 12.48 -4.60
N TYR A 35 -1.64 11.20 -4.33
CA TYR A 35 -2.66 10.17 -4.56
C TYR A 35 -3.86 10.33 -3.61
N ASN A 36 -3.64 10.74 -2.36
CA ASN A 36 -4.70 10.94 -1.37
C ASN A 36 -5.32 12.35 -1.42
N ALA A 37 -4.51 13.40 -1.51
CA ALA A 37 -4.97 14.80 -1.41
C ALA A 37 -5.10 15.52 -2.76
N GLY A 38 -4.69 14.87 -3.85
CA GLY A 38 -4.47 15.51 -5.15
C GLY A 38 -3.09 16.16 -5.24
N GLU A 39 -2.48 16.05 -6.41
CA GLU A 39 -1.21 16.68 -6.75
C GLU A 39 -1.25 18.21 -6.61
N GLY A 40 -2.41 18.82 -6.91
CA GLY A 40 -2.61 20.26 -6.75
C GLY A 40 -2.43 20.73 -5.32
N ALA A 41 -2.84 19.92 -4.33
CA ALA A 41 -2.61 20.23 -2.92
C ALA A 41 -1.12 20.18 -2.59
N VAL A 42 -0.41 19.13 -3.01
CA VAL A 42 1.04 19.00 -2.80
C VAL A 42 1.80 20.18 -3.40
N MET A 43 1.41 20.60 -4.61
CA MET A 43 1.98 21.77 -5.29
C MET A 43 1.67 23.07 -4.55
N LYS A 44 0.43 23.26 -4.09
CA LYS A 44 -0.01 24.42 -3.29
C LYS A 44 0.80 24.59 -2.00
N TYR A 45 1.19 23.49 -1.36
CA TYR A 45 2.05 23.50 -0.16
C TYR A 45 3.55 23.43 -0.47
N GLY A 46 3.97 23.81 -1.69
CA GLY A 46 5.39 23.95 -2.02
C GLY A 46 6.11 22.62 -2.15
N ARG A 47 5.46 21.61 -2.74
CA ARG A 47 5.97 20.24 -2.91
C ARG A 47 6.28 19.56 -1.57
N GLN A 48 5.39 19.76 -0.60
CA GLN A 48 5.43 19.14 0.72
C GLN A 48 4.13 18.37 0.96
N ILE A 49 4.16 17.44 1.92
CA ILE A 49 2.95 16.76 2.39
C ILE A 49 2.02 17.83 2.97
N PRO A 50 0.79 18.01 2.43
CA PRO A 50 -0.15 18.99 2.95
C PRO A 50 -0.42 18.77 4.45
N PRO A 51 -0.72 19.83 5.22
CA PRO A 51 -1.07 19.74 6.64
C PRO A 51 -2.50 19.19 6.85
N TYR A 52 -2.87 18.17 6.08
CA TYR A 52 -4.13 17.44 6.20
C TYR A 52 -3.86 16.19 7.03
N ARG A 53 -4.54 16.08 8.19
CA ARG A 53 -4.33 14.96 9.12
C ARG A 53 -4.50 13.60 8.42
N GLU A 54 -5.51 13.47 7.57
CA GLU A 54 -5.74 12.25 6.80
C GLU A 54 -4.56 11.91 5.89
N THR A 55 -4.04 12.88 5.14
CA THR A 55 -2.94 12.69 4.19
C THR A 55 -1.64 12.34 4.90
N GLN A 56 -1.34 12.99 6.02
CA GLN A 56 -0.18 12.66 6.85
C GLN A 56 -0.25 11.22 7.37
N GLU A 57 -1.41 10.81 7.89
CA GLU A 57 -1.63 9.43 8.34
C GLU A 57 -1.59 8.42 7.19
N TYR A 58 -2.14 8.77 6.03
CA TYR A 58 -2.09 7.94 4.82
C TYR A 58 -0.64 7.68 4.39
N VAL A 59 0.16 8.75 4.25
CA VAL A 59 1.57 8.64 3.87
C VAL A 59 2.34 7.81 4.89
N ARG A 60 2.15 8.07 6.19
CA ARG A 60 2.80 7.31 7.27
C ARG A 60 2.47 5.82 7.19
N ARG A 61 1.18 5.47 7.09
CA ARG A 61 0.69 4.08 7.07
C ARG A 61 1.19 3.32 5.84
N ILE A 62 1.09 3.90 4.65
CA ILE A 62 1.50 3.23 3.41
C ILE A 62 3.02 3.13 3.31
N SER A 63 3.77 4.14 3.76
CA SER A 63 5.24 4.07 3.82
C SER A 63 5.72 2.97 4.75
N ALA A 64 5.08 2.82 5.93
CA ALA A 64 5.39 1.73 6.86
C ALA A 64 5.14 0.35 6.23
N ARG A 65 4.01 0.16 5.53
CA ARG A 65 3.69 -1.09 4.83
C ARG A 65 4.63 -1.35 3.65
N TYR A 66 4.96 -0.32 2.86
CA TYR A 66 5.90 -0.45 1.76
C TYR A 66 7.27 -0.91 2.27
N ASN A 67 7.80 -0.21 3.28
CA ASN A 67 9.03 -0.59 3.97
C ASN A 67 8.95 -2.00 4.58
N SER A 68 7.76 -2.45 5.01
CA SER A 68 7.62 -3.80 5.55
C SER A 68 7.72 -4.91 4.50
N ILE A 69 7.33 -4.58 3.27
CA ILE A 69 7.37 -5.51 2.13
C ILE A 69 8.77 -5.53 1.51
N ILE A 70 9.43 -4.38 1.40
CA ILE A 70 10.73 -4.28 0.70
C ILE A 70 11.94 -4.58 1.58
N ASN A 71 11.83 -4.56 2.91
CA ASN A 71 12.96 -4.86 3.80
C ASN A 71 13.17 -6.39 3.93
N PRO A 72 14.27 -6.95 3.42
CA PRO A 72 14.53 -8.38 3.45
C PRO A 72 14.85 -8.92 4.86
N ASN A 73 15.12 -8.04 5.83
CA ASN A 73 15.46 -8.38 7.23
C ASN A 73 14.24 -8.47 8.18
N LEU A 74 13.03 -8.19 7.69
CA LEU A 74 11.79 -8.35 8.46
C LEU A 74 11.25 -9.77 8.73
N PRO A 75 11.78 -10.88 8.16
CA PRO A 75 11.37 -12.23 8.58
C PRO A 75 11.48 -12.48 10.09
N ASN A 76 12.29 -11.69 10.80
CA ASN A 76 12.48 -11.80 12.25
C ASN A 76 11.39 -11.09 13.08
N ILE A 77 10.60 -10.18 12.48
CA ILE A 77 9.51 -9.44 13.14
C ILE A 77 8.13 -9.89 12.62
N ALA A 78 8.07 -10.43 11.39
CA ALA A 78 6.84 -10.98 10.84
C ALA A 78 6.29 -12.12 11.72
N MET A 79 5.00 -12.06 12.01
CA MET A 79 4.31 -13.07 12.82
C MET A 79 4.50 -14.45 12.17
N LYS A 80 5.10 -15.39 12.90
CA LYS A 80 5.23 -16.77 12.43
C LYS A 80 3.86 -17.43 12.45
N VAL A 81 3.31 -17.70 11.26
CA VAL A 81 2.10 -18.50 11.10
C VAL A 81 2.45 -19.99 11.05
N THR A 82 1.57 -20.80 11.62
CA THR A 82 1.62 -22.27 11.54
C THR A 82 1.30 -22.75 10.13
N LYS A 83 1.69 -23.99 9.79
CA LYS A 83 1.36 -24.60 8.48
C LYS A 83 -0.15 -24.66 8.19
N LYS A 84 -0.98 -24.76 9.24
CA LYS A 84 -2.44 -24.77 9.11
C LYS A 84 -2.95 -23.38 8.70
N GLU A 85 -2.52 -22.34 9.41
CA GLU A 85 -2.88 -20.95 9.12
C GLU A 85 -2.40 -20.52 7.73
N ALA A 86 -1.18 -20.92 7.33
CA ALA A 86 -0.68 -20.63 5.99
C ALA A 86 -1.55 -21.25 4.88
N ARG A 87 -2.01 -22.50 5.06
CA ARG A 87 -2.91 -23.17 4.10
C ARG A 87 -4.29 -22.51 4.04
N GLU A 88 -4.83 -22.10 5.18
CA GLU A 88 -6.12 -21.38 5.24
C GLU A 88 -6.02 -20.03 4.49
N LEU A 89 -4.94 -19.28 4.72
CA LEU A 89 -4.67 -18.03 4.02
C LEU A 89 -4.47 -18.23 2.50
N GLU A 90 -3.77 -19.28 2.08
CA GLU A 90 -3.60 -19.64 0.66
C GLU A 90 -4.91 -20.04 -0.01
N SER A 91 -5.80 -20.73 0.71
CA SER A 91 -7.09 -21.18 0.19
C SER A 91 -8.15 -20.08 0.10
N ASN A 92 -7.98 -18.98 0.86
CA ASN A 92 -8.90 -17.87 0.85
C ASN A 92 -8.43 -16.82 -0.17
N PRO A 93 -9.19 -16.55 -1.26
CA PRO A 93 -8.84 -15.48 -2.18
C PRO A 93 -8.74 -14.19 -1.38
N ALA A 94 -7.62 -13.47 -1.51
CA ALA A 94 -7.51 -12.15 -0.90
C ALA A 94 -8.71 -11.34 -1.42
N LEU A 95 -9.67 -11.06 -0.53
CA LEU A 95 -10.76 -10.15 -0.87
C LEU A 95 -10.09 -8.86 -1.36
N PRO A 96 -10.56 -8.26 -2.47
CA PRO A 96 -10.02 -6.99 -2.91
C PRO A 96 -10.07 -6.06 -1.70
N LEU A 97 -8.89 -5.55 -1.31
CA LEU A 97 -8.72 -4.69 -0.15
C LEU A 97 -9.84 -3.64 -0.22
N THR A 98 -10.78 -3.65 0.72
CA THR A 98 -11.77 -2.59 0.76
C THR A 98 -11.01 -1.28 0.98
N ALA A 99 -11.58 -0.15 0.54
CA ALA A 99 -10.90 1.15 0.56
C ALA A 99 -10.38 1.60 1.95
N TYR A 100 -10.73 0.87 3.02
CA TYR A 100 -10.32 1.14 4.40
C TYR A 100 -9.93 -0.13 5.16
N GLU A 101 -8.80 -0.74 4.82
CA GLU A 101 -8.17 -1.73 5.70
C GLU A 101 -7.32 -1.07 6.78
N GLN A 102 -7.79 -1.13 8.03
CA GLN A 102 -7.07 -0.56 9.15
C GLN A 102 -5.81 -1.37 9.51
N ASN A 103 -5.83 -2.71 9.41
CA ASN A 103 -4.79 -3.59 9.95
C ASN A 103 -4.35 -4.70 8.96
N ALA A 104 -3.54 -4.35 7.95
CA ALA A 104 -2.84 -5.37 7.16
C ALA A 104 -1.47 -5.68 7.79
N VAL A 105 -1.18 -6.97 8.01
CA VAL A 105 0.09 -7.48 8.53
C VAL A 105 0.82 -8.21 7.41
N THR A 106 2.15 -8.07 7.36
CA THR A 106 2.98 -8.89 6.47
C THR A 106 3.35 -10.19 7.17
N ILE A 107 2.95 -11.33 6.60
CA ILE A 107 3.33 -12.66 7.07
C ILE A 107 4.35 -13.29 6.12
N LYS A 108 5.20 -14.18 6.66
CA LYS A 108 6.07 -15.04 5.87
C LYS A 108 5.41 -16.41 5.73
N LEU A 109 5.12 -16.81 4.49
CA LEU A 109 4.56 -18.12 4.16
C LEU A 109 5.61 -19.23 4.30
N ALA A 110 5.15 -20.48 4.34
CA ALA A 110 6.01 -21.65 4.53
C ALA A 110 7.04 -21.83 3.41
N ASP A 111 6.77 -21.31 2.22
CA ASP A 111 7.65 -21.31 1.05
C ASP A 111 8.63 -20.11 1.01
N GLY A 112 8.61 -19.25 2.04
CA GLY A 112 9.47 -18.08 2.15
C GLY A 112 8.96 -16.82 1.47
N ARG A 113 7.84 -16.86 0.75
CA ARG A 113 7.20 -15.66 0.17
C ARG A 113 6.58 -14.81 1.26
N MET A 114 6.60 -13.49 1.07
CA MET A 114 5.89 -12.54 1.92
C MET A 114 4.49 -12.29 1.36
N ARG A 115 3.48 -12.29 2.23
CA ARG A 115 2.10 -11.98 1.86
C ARG A 115 1.52 -10.95 2.84
N LEU A 116 0.85 -9.94 2.30
CA LEU A 116 -0.02 -9.07 3.08
C LEU A 116 -1.31 -9.82 3.37
N VAL A 117 -1.66 -9.91 4.65
CA VAL A 117 -2.93 -10.46 5.11
C VAL A 117 -3.66 -9.40 5.92
N ASN A 118 -4.97 -9.33 5.75
CA ASN A 118 -5.84 -8.49 6.56
C ASN A 118 -6.23 -9.27 7.83
N GLN A 119 -6.33 -8.58 8.97
CA GLN A 119 -6.92 -9.15 10.20
C GLN A 119 -8.45 -9.13 10.13
#